data_AF-A0A6C0CXC5-F1
#
_entry.id   AF-A0A6C0CXC5-F1
#
_cell.length_a   1.000
_cell.length_b   1.000
_cell.length_c   1.000
_cell.angle_alpha   90.00
_cell.angle_beta   90.00
_cell.angle_gamma   90.00
#
_symmetry.space_group_name_H-M   'P 1'
#
loop_
_entity.id
_entity.type
_entity.pdbx_description
1 polymer ?
#
loop_
_entity_poly.entity_id
_entity_poly.type
_entity_poly.pdbx_seq_one_letter_code
_entity_poly.pdbx_strand_id
1 'polypeptide(L)'
;MLYEDDMCHPLNQECEPVISSRLENNKKVKKIMSDIHQNNKGFHLIKRQSKDGKHHNVEFFSSGSQGSNIRNAISGTYYYGDRVGSKQEDLYYKVCISSGDMGKDTIVLFYDSPEQYERHMYTTVDSEDKKRWLEKQVSVKLTKQ
;
A
#
# COMPACT_ATOMS: atom_id res chain seq x y z
N MET A 1 -9.91 -37.17 -53.31
CA MET A 1 -10.43 -37.31 -51.93
C MET A 1 -9.31 -36.85 -51.01
N LEU A 2 -9.59 -35.81 -50.23
CA LEU A 2 -8.78 -35.35 -49.11
C LEU A 2 -8.83 -36.42 -48.00
N TYR A 3 -7.73 -36.65 -47.28
CA TYR A 3 -7.63 -36.81 -45.81
C TYR A 3 -6.24 -37.36 -45.42
N GLU A 4 -5.52 -36.56 -44.60
CA GLU A 4 -4.45 -36.85 -43.60
C GLU A 4 -3.19 -37.58 -44.14
N ASP A 5 -1.94 -37.26 -43.84
CA ASP A 5 -1.24 -36.72 -42.68
C ASP A 5 0.14 -36.25 -43.17
N ASP A 6 0.56 -35.04 -42.84
CA ASP A 6 2.00 -34.76 -42.66
C ASP A 6 2.16 -33.50 -41.79
N MET A 7 2.28 -33.75 -40.49
CA MET A 7 2.64 -32.77 -39.46
C MET A 7 3.94 -32.06 -39.84
N CYS A 8 3.88 -30.78 -40.20
CA CYS A 8 5.04 -29.89 -40.06
C CYS A 8 4.83 -29.00 -38.83
N HIS A 9 5.62 -29.28 -37.79
CA HIS A 9 5.69 -28.52 -36.54
C HIS A 9 6.16 -27.08 -36.81
N PRO A 10 5.46 -26.03 -36.33
CA PRO A 10 5.91 -24.66 -36.47
C PRO A 10 6.96 -24.34 -35.39
N LEU A 11 8.24 -24.41 -35.76
CA LEU A 11 9.30 -23.68 -35.05
C LEU A 11 9.58 -22.39 -35.83
N ASN A 12 9.47 -21.28 -35.09
CA ASN A 12 9.76 -19.89 -35.46
C ASN A 12 8.57 -19.09 -36.03
N GLN A 13 7.76 -18.56 -35.11
CA GLN A 13 7.17 -17.23 -35.28
C GLN A 13 7.84 -16.30 -34.28
N GLU A 14 8.74 -15.46 -34.78
CA GLU A 14 9.41 -14.42 -34.03
C GLU A 14 8.35 -13.50 -33.38
N CYS A 15 8.32 -13.49 -32.05
CA CYS A 15 7.39 -12.68 -31.28
C CYS A 15 7.92 -11.23 -31.22
N GLU A 16 7.45 -10.39 -32.15
CA GLU A 16 7.59 -8.94 -32.10
C GLU A 16 6.93 -8.32 -30.84
N PRO A 17 7.42 -7.18 -30.33
CA PRO A 17 7.22 -6.76 -28.93
C PRO A 17 5.87 -6.07 -28.68
N VAL A 18 4.95 -6.76 -27.97
CA VAL A 18 3.69 -6.22 -27.44
C VAL A 18 3.94 -5.40 -26.16
N ILE A 19 4.65 -4.27 -26.26
CA ILE A 19 5.01 -3.44 -25.08
C ILE A 19 4.17 -2.15 -25.01
N SER A 20 3.76 -1.60 -26.15
CA SER A 20 3.10 -0.29 -26.26
C SER A 20 1.72 -0.21 -25.58
N SER A 21 0.80 -1.13 -25.90
CA SER A 21 -0.59 -1.09 -25.43
C SER A 21 -0.76 -1.36 -23.93
N ARG A 22 0.18 -2.10 -23.32
CA ARG A 22 0.14 -2.42 -21.89
C ARG A 22 0.44 -1.18 -21.02
N LEU A 23 1.31 -0.28 -21.49
CA LEU A 23 1.68 0.95 -20.77
C LEU A 23 0.52 1.96 -20.69
N GLU A 24 -0.24 2.12 -21.77
CA GLU A 24 -1.37 3.06 -21.84
C GLU A 24 -2.54 2.60 -20.96
N ASN A 25 -2.84 1.30 -20.99
CA ASN A 25 -3.84 0.70 -20.11
C ASN A 25 -3.48 0.89 -18.63
N ASN A 26 -2.21 0.73 -18.26
CA ASN A 26 -1.74 0.98 -16.89
C ASN A 26 -1.89 2.45 -16.47
N LYS A 27 -1.67 3.42 -17.36
CA LYS A 27 -1.86 4.85 -17.06
C LYS A 27 -3.34 5.19 -16.82
N LYS A 28 -4.23 4.66 -17.65
CA LYS A 28 -5.68 4.89 -17.53
C LYS A 28 -6.26 4.26 -16.26
N VAL A 29 -5.84 3.03 -15.93
CA VAL A 29 -6.23 2.35 -14.68
C VAL A 29 -5.74 3.11 -13.45
N LYS A 30 -4.48 3.60 -13.44
CA LYS A 30 -3.95 4.42 -12.35
C LYS A 30 -4.75 5.71 -12.15
N LYS A 31 -5.15 6.38 -13.23
CA LYS A 31 -5.97 7.59 -13.18
C LYS A 31 -7.33 7.30 -12.55
N ILE A 32 -8.02 6.24 -13.01
CA ILE A 32 -9.32 5.83 -12.46
C ILE A 32 -9.20 5.49 -10.97
N MET A 33 -8.15 4.76 -10.55
CA MET A 33 -7.94 4.46 -9.14
C MET A 33 -7.69 5.72 -8.31
N SER A 34 -6.87 6.66 -8.80
CA SER A 34 -6.66 7.96 -8.16
C SER A 34 -7.97 8.73 -7.99
N ASP A 35 -8.81 8.79 -9.02
CA ASP A 35 -10.10 9.50 -8.99
C ASP A 35 -11.08 8.87 -7.98
N ILE A 36 -11.11 7.53 -7.89
CA ILE A 36 -11.91 6.79 -6.89
C ILE A 36 -11.41 7.10 -5.47
N HIS A 37 -10.08 7.16 -5.28
CA HIS A 37 -9.46 7.41 -3.99
C HIS A 37 -9.66 8.85 -3.51
N GLN A 38 -9.60 9.83 -4.41
CA GLN A 38 -9.80 11.24 -4.09
C GLN A 38 -11.17 11.56 -3.51
N ASN A 39 -12.20 10.80 -3.91
CA ASN A 39 -13.55 10.97 -3.37
C ASN A 39 -13.77 10.24 -2.03
N ASN A 40 -12.74 9.54 -1.52
CA ASN A 40 -12.86 8.74 -0.32
C ASN A 40 -12.55 9.57 0.94
N LYS A 41 -13.42 9.48 1.95
CA LYS A 41 -13.23 10.15 3.23
C LYS A 41 -11.92 9.72 3.88
N GLY A 42 -11.07 10.69 4.23
CA GLY A 42 -9.76 10.45 4.84
C GLY A 42 -8.65 10.07 3.86
N PHE A 43 -8.86 10.31 2.55
CA PHE A 43 -7.78 10.30 1.58
C PHE A 43 -6.94 11.58 1.69
N HIS A 44 -5.62 11.41 1.66
CA HIS A 44 -4.67 12.50 1.71
C HIS A 44 -3.58 12.32 0.66
N LEU A 45 -3.11 13.44 0.12
CA LEU A 45 -2.02 13.50 -0.85
C LEU A 45 -0.95 14.46 -0.33
N ILE A 46 0.26 13.96 -0.11
CA ILE A 46 1.39 14.81 0.30
C ILE A 46 2.53 14.70 -0.72
N LYS A 47 3.38 15.72 -0.78
CA LYS A 47 4.62 15.68 -1.55
C LYS A 47 5.77 15.33 -0.61
N ARG A 48 6.49 14.25 -0.89
CA ARG A 48 7.70 13.85 -0.16
C ARG A 48 8.89 13.84 -1.10
N GLN A 49 10.04 14.27 -0.60
CA GLN A 49 11.30 14.17 -1.32
C GLN A 49 11.91 12.78 -1.05
N SER A 50 12.24 12.05 -2.11
CA SER A 50 13.03 10.82 -2.02
C SER A 50 14.49 11.14 -1.69
N LYS A 51 15.25 10.12 -1.29
CA LYS A 51 16.71 10.19 -1.10
C LYS A 51 17.44 10.72 -2.34
N ASP A 52 16.89 10.49 -3.54
CA ASP A 52 17.42 10.97 -4.82
C ASP A 52 17.12 12.46 -5.11
N GLY A 53 16.49 13.18 -4.16
CA GLY A 53 16.12 14.59 -4.31
C GLY A 53 14.85 14.84 -5.14
N LYS A 54 14.26 13.79 -5.74
CA LYS A 54 13.01 13.87 -6.52
C LYS A 54 11.80 13.95 -5.61
N HIS A 55 10.81 14.77 -6.00
CA HIS A 55 9.54 14.87 -5.29
C HIS A 55 8.56 13.83 -5.81
N HIS A 56 7.99 13.06 -4.89
CA HIS A 56 6.98 12.06 -5.15
C HIS A 56 5.68 12.45 -4.44
N ASN A 57 4.58 12.29 -5.15
CA ASN A 57 3.25 12.36 -4.57
C ASN A 57 2.99 11.05 -3.84
N VAL A 58 2.68 11.13 -2.55
CA VAL A 58 2.35 9.99 -1.69
C VAL A 58 0.88 10.09 -1.32
N GLU A 59 0.12 9.07 -1.72
CA GLU A 59 -1.32 8.95 -1.54
C GLU A 59 -1.60 7.99 -0.40
N PHE A 60 -2.35 8.41 0.62
CA PHE A 60 -2.63 7.53 1.74
C PHE A 60 -3.97 7.78 2.40
N PHE A 61 -4.40 6.77 3.15
CA PHE A 61 -5.68 6.79 3.85
C PHE A 61 -5.48 6.85 5.35
N SER A 62 -6.07 7.86 5.97
CA SER A 62 -6.15 7.97 7.43
C SER A 62 -7.16 6.98 7.99
N SER A 63 -6.84 6.37 9.12
CA SER A 63 -7.84 5.72 9.98
C SER A 63 -8.58 6.72 10.84
N GLY A 64 -9.77 6.31 11.30
CA GLY A 64 -10.57 7.10 12.22
C GLY A 64 -10.02 7.12 13.66
N SER A 65 -10.75 7.78 14.55
CA SER A 65 -10.48 7.82 15.98
C SER A 65 -10.71 6.45 16.65
N GLN A 66 -10.39 6.36 17.95
CA GLN A 66 -10.64 5.17 18.78
C GLN A 66 -12.03 4.58 18.55
N GLY A 67 -12.11 3.26 18.42
CA GLY A 67 -13.34 2.50 18.14
C GLY A 67 -13.66 2.34 16.66
N SER A 68 -13.02 3.11 15.76
CA SER A 68 -13.16 2.93 14.31
C SER A 68 -12.45 1.67 13.83
N ASN A 69 -12.89 1.11 12.71
CA ASN A 69 -12.16 0.03 12.03
C ASN A 69 -10.79 0.51 11.56
N ILE A 70 -9.78 -0.34 11.74
CA ILE A 70 -8.44 -0.09 11.21
C ILE A 70 -8.52 -0.11 9.68
N ARG A 71 -7.90 0.88 9.06
CA ARG A 71 -7.82 1.05 7.61
C ARG A 71 -6.37 1.04 7.16
N ASN A 72 -6.08 0.22 6.14
CA ASN A 72 -4.76 0.16 5.53
C ASN A 72 -4.41 1.48 4.85
N ALA A 73 -3.24 2.04 5.17
CA ALA A 73 -2.82 3.35 4.68
C ALA A 73 -2.49 3.39 3.18
N ILE A 74 -2.21 2.25 2.54
CA ILE A 74 -1.90 2.15 1.11
C ILE A 74 -3.15 1.80 0.31
N SER A 75 -3.78 0.69 0.63
CA SER A 75 -4.90 0.17 -0.17
C SER A 75 -6.23 0.83 0.20
N GLY A 76 -6.33 1.45 1.37
CA GLY A 76 -7.58 2.00 1.88
C GLY A 76 -8.61 0.95 2.31
N THR A 77 -8.24 -0.34 2.34
CA THR A 77 -9.09 -1.46 2.78
C THR A 77 -9.29 -1.41 4.30
N TYR A 78 -10.52 -1.68 4.75
CA TYR A 78 -10.84 -1.82 6.17
C TYR A 78 -10.60 -3.25 6.66
N TYR A 79 -9.92 -3.37 7.79
CA TYR A 79 -9.82 -4.62 8.53
C TYR A 79 -11.05 -4.75 9.44
N TYR A 80 -12.02 -5.54 9.00
CA TYR A 80 -13.23 -5.80 9.77
C TYR A 80 -12.90 -6.74 10.94
N GLY A 81 -13.16 -6.27 12.17
CA GLY A 81 -12.86 -7.01 13.41
C GLY A 81 -11.71 -6.41 14.22
N ASP A 82 -10.83 -5.64 13.59
CA ASP A 82 -9.75 -4.92 14.27
C ASP A 82 -10.12 -3.43 14.40
N ARG A 83 -10.08 -2.91 15.63
CA ARG A 83 -10.49 -1.53 15.95
C ARG A 83 -9.32 -0.73 16.53
N VAL A 84 -9.30 0.55 16.22
CA VAL A 84 -8.36 1.51 16.81
C VAL A 84 -8.55 1.54 18.33
N GLY A 85 -7.47 1.33 19.08
CA GLY A 85 -7.46 1.20 20.53
C GLY A 85 -7.77 -0.20 21.08
N SER A 86 -7.95 -1.22 20.23
CA SER A 86 -7.96 -2.62 20.67
C SER A 86 -6.55 -3.20 20.76
N LYS A 87 -6.38 -4.33 21.45
CA LYS A 87 -5.09 -5.06 21.48
C LYS A 87 -4.60 -5.52 20.10
N GLN A 88 -5.51 -5.61 19.12
CA GLN A 88 -5.16 -6.00 17.75
C GLN A 88 -4.44 -4.87 17.00
N GLU A 89 -4.50 -3.64 17.50
CA GLU A 89 -3.77 -2.50 16.93
C GLU A 89 -2.26 -2.78 16.84
N ASP A 90 -1.69 -3.44 17.85
CA ASP A 90 -0.27 -3.80 17.91
C ASP A 90 0.15 -4.86 16.87
N LEU A 91 -0.80 -5.49 16.16
CA LEU A 91 -0.47 -6.36 15.02
C LEU A 91 0.03 -5.56 13.81
N TYR A 92 -0.37 -4.29 13.73
CA TYR A 92 -0.09 -3.39 12.63
C TYR A 92 0.95 -2.35 13.05
N TYR A 93 1.71 -1.85 12.07
CA TYR A 93 2.64 -0.76 12.29
C TYR A 93 1.86 0.57 12.25
N LYS A 94 1.63 1.15 13.44
CA LYS A 94 0.93 2.42 13.63
C LYS A 94 1.89 3.59 13.48
N VAL A 95 1.52 4.54 12.62
CA VAL A 95 2.25 5.80 12.44
C VAL A 95 1.32 6.97 12.67
N CYS A 96 1.83 7.96 13.38
CA CYS A 96 1.15 9.21 13.66
C CYS A 96 1.87 10.33 12.89
N ILE A 97 1.17 10.97 11.96
CA ILE A 97 1.67 12.15 11.26
C ILE A 97 1.09 13.38 11.93
N SER A 98 1.99 14.18 12.52
CA SER A 98 1.70 15.48 13.10
C SER A 98 2.42 16.61 12.36
N SER A 99 2.81 16.36 11.10
CA SER A 99 3.28 17.42 10.21
C SER A 99 2.13 18.38 9.99
N GLY A 100 2.24 19.61 10.51
CA GLY A 100 1.21 20.66 10.38
C GLY A 100 0.83 21.04 8.94
N ASP A 101 1.47 20.42 7.95
CA ASP A 101 1.13 20.43 6.53
C ASP A 101 -0.31 19.95 6.26
N MET A 102 -0.86 19.10 7.13
CA MET A 102 -2.19 18.48 6.96
C MET A 102 -3.27 19.08 7.88
N GLY A 103 -2.99 20.23 8.50
CA GLY A 103 -3.89 20.93 9.40
C GLY A 103 -3.61 20.67 10.89
N LYS A 104 -4.60 20.97 11.75
CA LYS A 104 -4.51 20.76 13.21
C LYS A 104 -4.77 19.31 13.62
N ASP A 105 -5.31 18.50 12.73
CA ASP A 105 -5.72 17.13 13.04
C ASP A 105 -4.54 16.18 12.95
N THR A 106 -4.42 15.33 13.96
CA THR A 106 -3.42 14.28 14.00
C THR A 106 -3.88 13.11 13.16
N ILE A 107 -3.06 12.71 12.18
CA ILE A 107 -3.44 11.65 11.25
C ILE A 107 -2.78 10.33 11.68
N VAL A 108 -3.61 9.32 11.86
CA VAL A 108 -3.17 7.97 12.23
C VAL A 108 -3.23 7.06 11.00
N LEU A 109 -2.13 6.38 10.74
CA LEU A 109 -1.92 5.47 9.63
C LEU A 109 -1.58 4.09 10.16
N PHE A 110 -2.05 3.07 9.45
CA PHE A 110 -1.75 1.67 9.77
C PHE A 110 -1.18 0.97 8.55
N TYR A 111 -0.06 0.29 8.78
CA TYR A 111 0.67 -0.50 7.80
C TYR A 111 0.80 -1.94 8.30
N ASP A 112 1.00 -2.89 7.39
CA ASP A 112 1.24 -4.29 7.73
C ASP A 112 2.66 -4.51 8.26
N SER A 113 3.62 -3.67 7.83
CA SER A 113 5.01 -3.71 8.30
C SER A 113 5.68 -2.33 8.25
N PRO A 114 6.75 -2.10 9.05
CA PRO A 114 7.51 -0.85 9.00
C PRO A 114 8.20 -0.64 7.63
N GLU A 115 8.61 -1.70 6.94
CA GLU A 115 9.21 -1.63 5.60
C GLU A 115 8.19 -1.17 4.55
N GLN A 116 6.92 -1.51 4.76
CA GLN A 116 5.83 -1.02 3.92
C GLN A 116 5.66 0.50 4.08
N TYR A 117 5.77 0.99 5.32
CA TYR A 117 5.77 2.44 5.59
C TYR A 117 6.98 3.14 4.97
N GLU A 118 8.20 2.62 5.13
CA GLU A 118 9.42 3.20 4.55
C GLU A 118 9.32 3.36 3.04
N ARG A 119 8.89 2.31 2.34
CA ARG A 119 8.69 2.35 0.88
C ARG A 119 7.59 3.30 0.48
N HIS A 120 6.50 3.37 1.24
CA HIS A 120 5.38 4.23 0.90
C HIS A 120 5.70 5.71 1.12
N MET A 121 6.33 6.05 2.24
CA MET A 121 6.59 7.42 2.66
C MET A 121 7.98 7.94 2.29
N TYR A 122 8.77 7.14 1.56
CA TYR A 122 10.17 7.44 1.17
C TYR A 122 11.04 7.84 2.36
N THR A 123 10.82 7.18 3.50
CA THR A 123 11.52 7.46 4.76
C THR A 123 12.31 6.25 5.22
N THR A 124 13.12 6.41 6.25
CA THR A 124 13.85 5.33 6.90
C THR A 124 13.46 5.29 8.37
N VAL A 125 13.04 4.13 8.82
CA VAL A 125 12.69 3.85 10.22
C VAL A 125 13.92 3.26 10.90
N ASP A 126 14.17 3.68 12.13
CA ASP A 126 15.28 3.17 12.92
C ASP A 126 15.13 1.67 13.21
N SER A 127 16.27 0.99 13.35
CA SER A 127 16.26 -0.46 13.59
C SER A 127 15.67 -0.81 14.96
N GLU A 128 15.83 0.06 15.96
CA GLU A 128 15.27 -0.10 17.29
C GLU A 128 13.73 -0.05 17.27
N ASP A 129 13.15 0.88 16.51
CA ASP A 129 11.69 0.98 16.36
C ASP A 129 11.10 -0.26 15.69
N LYS A 130 11.77 -0.80 14.67
CA LYS A 130 11.36 -2.06 14.01
C LYS A 130 11.37 -3.23 14.99
N LYS A 131 12.42 -3.32 15.81
CA LYS A 131 12.54 -4.36 16.84
C LYS A 131 11.42 -4.24 17.88
N ARG A 132 11.19 -3.03 18.39
CA ARG A 132 10.14 -2.74 19.37
C ARG A 132 8.75 -3.09 18.86
N TRP A 133 8.47 -2.80 17.59
CA TRP A 133 7.21 -3.22 16.95
C TRP A 133 7.10 -4.74 16.85
N LEU A 134 8.16 -5.42 16.41
CA LEU A 134 8.17 -6.87 16.28
C LEU A 134 7.92 -7.57 17.62
N GLU A 135 8.53 -7.08 18.70
CA GLU A 135 8.32 -7.60 20.06
C GLU A 135 6.84 -7.50 20.48
N LYS A 136 6.20 -6.36 20.23
CA LYS A 136 4.76 -6.17 20.47
C LYS A 136 3.92 -7.12 19.63
N GLN A 137 4.21 -7.21 18.33
CA GLN A 137 3.46 -8.04 17.39
C GLN A 137 3.48 -9.51 17.80
N VAL A 138 4.65 -10.02 18.22
CA VAL A 138 4.82 -11.39 18.71
C VAL A 138 4.02 -11.60 19.99
N SER A 139 4.07 -10.67 20.95
CA SER A 139 3.32 -10.80 22.21
C SER A 139 1.80 -10.93 22.00
N VAL A 140 1.25 -10.17 21.06
CA VAL A 140 -0.19 -10.22 20.74
C VAL A 140 -0.55 -11.51 20.00
N LYS A 141 0.31 -11.97 19.09
CA LYS A 141 0.12 -13.25 18.39
C LYS A 141 0.15 -14.44 19.35
N LEU A 142 1.01 -14.41 20.37
CA LEU A 142 1.10 -15.45 21.40
C LEU A 142 -0.14 -15.47 22.31
N THR A 143 -0.75 -14.32 22.57
CA THR A 143 -1.96 -14.22 23.41
C THR A 143 -3.22 -14.68 22.68
N LYS A 144 -3.15 -14.86 21.34
CA LYS A 144 -4.27 -15.29 20.48
C LYS A 144 -4.31 -16.81 20.24
N GLN A 145 -3.38 -17.58 20.78
CA GLN A 145 -3.38 -19.06 20.79
C GLN A 145 -4.03 -19.59 22.06
#